data_AF-A0A9P3BN01-F1
#
_entry.id   AF-A0A9P3BN01-F1
#
_cell.length_a   1.000
_cell.length_b   1.000
_cell.length_c   1.000
_cell.angle_alpha   90.00
_cell.angle_beta   90.00
_cell.angle_gamma   90.00
#
_symmetry.space_group_name_H-M   'P 1'
#
loop_
_entity.id
_entity.type
_entity.pdbx_description
1 polymer ?
#
loop_
_entity_poly.entity_id
_entity_poly.type
_entity_poly.pdbx_seq_one_letter_code
_entity_poly.pdbx_strand_id
1 'polypeptide(L)'
;MAGGLPGHEHDFYPIVTDSHWLGSHTNYNDLNEGLPYWFNGLVPLAYMTDDQRFKDQVRNVADYVLSAQGQTLLDCMRMFHEKALDWEHWYTDGIYLKDDLNTISPDITDQTIRSSKGSIYERAASRQLTSRYHGAVSGSLIGDERVSRLSPARGVELWTVVETMFSLSYLYHALGDNSPADQCELAAFNAAGHDSSRLVGPSNVDEMGQTFGLEPNYPCCTVNHPQGYPKFVSAAFVRQDQNGIAHALLGPKSVQPSTKSGVKKNWLGYGVPSTRLPSGWCIPSTQTGHSNFRGEPGTRTGMLKIPVSQGSSEVIVTLAAEVHAQRRANDTVAIYYDTLLYAIPVQYTQTSQPTQGYPNLPDSIRDYELRPTGSWAYAIDPSSLRYNGFDRALSNPLWTLGAPHVHHGKSLRGPTGAERRI
;
A
#
# COMPACT_ATOMS: atom_id res chain seq x y z
N MET A 1 -12.04 3.94 4.60
CA MET A 1 -11.49 3.14 5.73
C MET A 1 -12.43 3.20 6.93
N ALA A 2 -12.42 4.26 7.75
CA ALA A 2 -13.22 4.35 8.99
C ALA A 2 -14.72 4.04 8.83
N GLY A 3 -15.41 4.67 7.88
CA GLY A 3 -16.83 4.41 7.63
C GLY A 3 -17.12 3.28 6.62
N GLY A 4 -16.11 2.48 6.25
CA GLY A 4 -16.26 1.36 5.32
C GLY A 4 -15.95 0.03 6.02
N LEU A 5 -15.91 -1.06 5.25
CA LEU A 5 -15.65 -2.42 5.75
C LEU A 5 -14.54 -2.50 6.82
N PRO A 6 -13.32 -1.95 6.59
CA PRO A 6 -12.24 -1.96 7.60
C PRO A 6 -12.59 -1.45 9.00
N GLY A 7 -13.45 -0.43 9.09
CA GLY A 7 -13.85 0.15 10.38
C GLY A 7 -15.05 -0.55 11.02
N HIS A 8 -15.60 -1.58 10.38
CA HIS A 8 -16.81 -2.29 10.83
C HIS A 8 -16.60 -3.80 10.95
N GLU A 9 -15.43 -4.35 10.62
CA GLU A 9 -15.17 -5.80 10.77
C GLU A 9 -15.41 -6.28 12.22
N HIS A 10 -15.04 -5.51 13.24
CA HIS A 10 -15.32 -5.86 14.64
C HIS A 10 -16.80 -5.67 15.05
N ASP A 11 -17.66 -5.15 14.16
CA ASP A 11 -19.09 -5.03 14.46
C ASP A 11 -19.86 -6.29 14.03
N PHE A 12 -19.35 -7.08 13.08
CA PHE A 12 -20.11 -8.20 12.50
C PHE A 12 -19.29 -9.41 12.03
N TYR A 13 -17.97 -9.28 11.83
CA TYR A 13 -17.19 -10.31 11.14
C TYR A 13 -16.60 -11.31 12.15
N PRO A 14 -17.06 -12.59 12.17
CA PRO A 14 -16.70 -13.52 13.26
C PRO A 14 -15.21 -13.83 13.38
N ILE A 15 -14.44 -13.71 12.30
CA ILE A 15 -12.98 -13.85 12.33
C ILE A 15 -12.32 -12.78 13.22
N VAL A 16 -12.95 -11.62 13.35
CA VAL A 16 -12.51 -10.51 14.20
C VAL A 16 -13.24 -10.52 15.55
N THR A 17 -14.57 -10.63 15.56
CA THR A 17 -15.37 -10.51 16.79
C THR A 17 -15.24 -11.71 17.72
N ASP A 18 -15.10 -12.91 17.16
CA ASP A 18 -15.09 -14.17 17.90
C ASP A 18 -13.74 -14.90 17.77
N SER A 19 -12.65 -14.14 17.65
CA SER A 19 -11.31 -14.69 17.45
C SER A 19 -10.83 -15.53 18.63
N HIS A 20 -9.97 -16.52 18.34
CA HIS A 20 -9.27 -17.31 19.37
C HIS A 20 -8.43 -16.46 20.33
N TRP A 21 -7.87 -15.34 19.87
CA TRP A 21 -7.17 -14.38 20.74
C TRP A 21 -8.09 -13.72 21.79
N LEU A 22 -9.40 -13.77 21.57
CA LEU A 22 -10.43 -13.29 22.50
C LEU A 22 -11.08 -14.44 23.30
N GLY A 23 -10.44 -15.62 23.32
CA GLY A 23 -10.87 -16.79 24.11
C GLY A 23 -11.96 -17.64 23.45
N SER A 24 -12.26 -17.40 22.16
CA SER A 24 -13.21 -18.17 21.36
C SER A 24 -12.49 -19.23 20.50
N HIS A 25 -13.18 -19.82 19.52
CA HIS A 25 -12.67 -20.86 18.62
C HIS A 25 -12.76 -20.51 17.12
N THR A 26 -13.18 -19.29 16.76
CA THR A 26 -13.29 -18.90 15.35
C THR A 26 -11.93 -18.47 14.82
N ASN A 27 -11.42 -19.22 13.85
CA ASN A 27 -10.33 -18.83 12.97
C ASN A 27 -10.53 -19.48 11.60
N TYR A 28 -9.86 -18.93 10.59
CA TYR A 28 -9.85 -19.51 9.25
C TYR A 28 -8.59 -20.32 8.93
N ASN A 29 -7.56 -20.24 9.79
CA ASN A 29 -6.34 -21.03 9.68
C ASN A 29 -5.65 -21.21 11.05
N ASP A 30 -4.65 -22.09 11.07
CA ASP A 30 -3.85 -22.39 12.27
C ASP A 30 -2.90 -21.25 12.68
N LEU A 31 -2.73 -20.24 11.82
CA LEU A 31 -1.89 -19.07 12.09
C LEU A 31 -2.56 -18.08 13.04
N ASN A 32 -3.89 -18.18 13.24
CA ASN A 32 -4.67 -17.29 14.12
C ASN A 32 -4.45 -15.79 13.80
N GLU A 33 -4.33 -15.46 12.51
CA GLU A 33 -3.83 -14.15 12.07
C GLU A 33 -4.92 -13.09 11.82
N GLY A 34 -6.20 -13.49 11.81
CA GLY A 34 -7.33 -12.61 11.52
C GLY A 34 -7.42 -11.37 12.43
N LEU A 35 -7.62 -11.58 13.74
CA LEU A 35 -7.67 -10.49 14.70
C LEU A 35 -6.36 -9.68 14.75
N PRO A 36 -5.16 -10.29 14.83
CA PRO A 36 -3.91 -9.53 14.80
C PRO A 36 -3.79 -8.61 13.58
N TYR A 37 -4.17 -9.06 12.38
CA TYR A 37 -4.12 -8.22 11.18
C TYR A 37 -5.10 -7.05 11.25
N TRP A 38 -6.35 -7.31 11.63
CA TRP A 38 -7.33 -6.25 11.80
C TRP A 38 -6.87 -5.23 12.86
N PHE A 39 -6.38 -5.73 14.02
CA PHE A 39 -5.93 -4.91 15.13
C PHE A 39 -4.76 -4.00 14.73
N ASN A 40 -3.80 -4.54 13.98
CA ASN A 40 -2.63 -3.81 13.48
C ASN A 40 -3.01 -2.64 12.55
N GLY A 41 -4.17 -2.73 11.87
CA GLY A 41 -4.72 -1.66 11.04
C GLY A 41 -5.59 -0.69 11.82
N LEU A 42 -6.39 -1.20 12.77
CA LEU A 42 -7.29 -0.40 13.59
C LEU A 42 -6.53 0.57 14.49
N VAL A 43 -5.42 0.15 15.10
CA VAL A 43 -4.64 1.01 16.02
C VAL A 43 -4.31 2.37 15.39
N PRO A 44 -3.54 2.46 14.28
CA PRO A 44 -3.24 3.75 13.69
C PRO A 44 -4.50 4.47 13.21
N LEU A 45 -5.49 3.75 12.67
CA LEU A 45 -6.76 4.35 12.23
C LEU A 45 -7.46 5.09 13.36
N ALA A 46 -7.61 4.44 14.53
CA ALA A 46 -8.27 4.98 15.72
C ALA A 46 -7.69 6.32 16.19
N TYR A 47 -6.36 6.40 16.24
CA TYR A 47 -5.67 7.61 16.73
C TYR A 47 -5.56 8.70 15.68
N MET A 48 -5.49 8.36 14.38
CA MET A 48 -5.46 9.37 13.31
C MET A 48 -6.84 10.00 13.07
N THR A 49 -7.92 9.24 13.23
CA THR A 49 -9.28 9.77 13.07
C THR A 49 -9.87 10.32 14.38
N ASP A 50 -9.12 10.21 15.48
CA ASP A 50 -9.55 10.57 16.83
C ASP A 50 -10.85 9.86 17.28
N ASP A 51 -11.17 8.71 16.66
CA ASP A 51 -12.46 8.03 16.82
C ASP A 51 -12.52 7.26 18.14
N GLN A 52 -13.49 7.61 19.00
CA GLN A 52 -13.62 7.01 20.31
C GLN A 52 -14.04 5.53 20.26
N ARG A 53 -14.91 5.15 19.32
CA ARG A 53 -15.34 3.75 19.15
C ARG A 53 -14.14 2.87 18.85
N PHE A 54 -13.26 3.32 17.95
CA PHE A 54 -12.07 2.56 17.60
C PHE A 54 -11.05 2.50 18.74
N LYS A 55 -10.88 3.59 19.49
CA LYS A 55 -9.99 3.58 20.67
C LYS A 55 -10.49 2.61 21.74
N ASP A 56 -11.81 2.54 21.94
CA ASP A 56 -12.41 1.61 22.90
C ASP A 56 -12.22 0.16 22.44
N GLN A 57 -12.47 -0.14 21.17
CA GLN A 57 -12.18 -1.46 20.58
C GLN A 57 -10.70 -1.85 20.73
N VAL A 58 -9.77 -0.95 20.40
CA VAL A 58 -8.32 -1.17 20.57
C VAL A 58 -7.98 -1.47 22.03
N ARG A 59 -8.49 -0.69 22.98
CA ARG A 59 -8.21 -0.90 24.41
C ARG A 59 -8.78 -2.22 24.90
N ASN A 60 -10.04 -2.51 24.57
CA ASN A 60 -10.70 -3.75 24.99
C ASN A 60 -9.95 -4.99 24.51
N VAL A 61 -9.55 -5.01 23.23
CA VAL A 61 -8.77 -6.12 22.66
C VAL A 61 -7.38 -6.20 23.29
N ALA A 62 -6.68 -5.08 23.44
CA ALA A 62 -5.35 -5.05 24.06
C ALA A 62 -5.39 -5.53 25.51
N ASP A 63 -6.33 -5.02 26.31
CA ASP A 63 -6.49 -5.36 27.72
C ASP A 63 -6.84 -6.84 27.89
N TYR A 64 -7.72 -7.38 27.04
CA TYR A 64 -8.04 -8.81 27.03
C TYR A 64 -6.83 -9.66 26.66
N VAL A 65 -6.17 -9.38 25.53
CA VAL A 65 -5.01 -10.16 25.07
C VAL A 65 -3.87 -10.12 26.09
N LEU A 66 -3.58 -8.97 26.69
CA LEU A 66 -2.53 -8.85 27.69
C LEU A 66 -2.88 -9.59 28.99
N SER A 67 -4.15 -9.56 29.43
CA SER A 67 -4.56 -10.19 30.69
C SER A 67 -4.80 -11.69 30.56
N ALA A 68 -5.39 -12.16 29.46
CA ALA A 68 -5.79 -13.55 29.27
C ALA A 68 -4.82 -14.36 28.39
N GLN A 69 -4.12 -13.70 27.45
CA GLN A 69 -3.24 -14.35 26.46
C GLN A 69 -1.77 -13.89 26.58
N GLY A 70 -1.42 -13.13 27.63
CA GLY A 70 -0.09 -12.51 27.77
C GLY A 70 1.07 -13.51 27.76
N GLN A 71 0.87 -14.70 28.36
CA GLN A 71 1.88 -15.76 28.35
C GLN A 71 2.05 -16.35 26.94
N THR A 72 0.94 -16.64 26.24
CA THR A 72 0.96 -17.07 24.84
C THR A 72 1.71 -16.07 23.96
N LEU A 73 1.42 -14.77 24.11
CA LEU A 73 2.09 -13.71 23.38
C LEU A 73 3.61 -13.70 23.64
N LEU A 74 4.01 -13.80 24.91
CA LEU A 74 5.42 -13.86 25.29
C LEU A 74 6.12 -15.10 24.71
N ASP A 75 5.46 -16.25 24.71
CA ASP A 75 6.00 -17.48 24.15
C ASP A 75 6.11 -17.41 22.62
N CYS A 76 5.15 -16.81 21.93
CA CYS A 76 5.28 -16.48 20.51
C CYS A 76 6.49 -15.58 20.26
N MET A 77 6.68 -14.51 21.05
CA MET A 77 7.83 -13.61 20.92
C MET A 77 9.17 -14.34 21.14
N ARG A 78 9.24 -15.23 22.14
CA ARG A 78 10.41 -16.07 22.38
C ARG A 78 10.66 -17.03 21.23
N MET A 79 9.62 -17.68 20.71
CA MET A 79 9.73 -18.55 19.55
C MET A 79 10.25 -17.80 18.33
N PHE A 80 9.72 -16.61 18.02
CA PHE A 80 10.25 -15.78 16.94
C PHE A 80 11.71 -15.40 17.18
N HIS A 81 12.10 -15.09 18.41
CA HIS A 81 13.48 -14.77 18.73
C HIS A 81 14.41 -15.98 18.65
N GLU A 82 14.01 -17.15 19.12
CA GLU A 82 14.86 -18.34 19.24
C GLU A 82 14.89 -19.20 17.98
N LYS A 83 13.78 -19.23 17.24
CA LYS A 83 13.58 -20.09 16.06
C LYS A 83 13.72 -19.35 14.73
N ALA A 84 14.01 -18.05 14.77
CA ALA A 84 14.26 -17.32 13.54
C ALA A 84 15.56 -17.79 12.85
N LEU A 85 15.41 -18.18 11.59
CA LEU A 85 16.48 -18.55 10.68
C LEU A 85 17.21 -17.30 10.19
N ASP A 86 18.51 -17.46 9.98
CA ASP A 86 19.31 -16.50 9.26
C ASP A 86 19.25 -16.81 7.76
N TRP A 87 18.39 -16.06 7.08
CA TRP A 87 18.18 -16.09 5.63
C TRP A 87 19.18 -15.22 4.84
N GLU A 88 20.20 -14.61 5.47
CA GLU A 88 21.14 -13.71 4.80
C GLU A 88 21.75 -14.34 3.53
N HIS A 89 22.20 -15.59 3.64
CA HIS A 89 22.82 -16.31 2.54
C HIS A 89 21.93 -16.44 1.29
N TRP A 90 20.60 -16.51 1.48
CA TRP A 90 19.64 -16.67 0.39
C TRP A 90 19.54 -15.43 -0.49
N TYR A 91 19.75 -14.24 0.07
CA TYR A 91 19.66 -12.98 -0.67
C TYR A 91 21.01 -12.55 -1.22
N THR A 92 21.75 -13.51 -1.74
CA THR A 92 22.95 -13.30 -2.54
C THR A 92 22.65 -13.67 -4.00
N ASP A 93 23.17 -12.90 -4.97
CA ASP A 93 22.77 -13.07 -6.38
C ASP A 93 23.06 -14.47 -6.95
N GLY A 94 24.05 -15.19 -6.40
CA GLY A 94 24.37 -16.56 -6.80
C GLY A 94 23.43 -17.64 -6.25
N ILE A 95 22.62 -17.32 -5.24
CA ILE A 95 21.81 -18.29 -4.48
C ILE A 95 20.32 -17.99 -4.60
N TYR A 96 19.97 -16.71 -4.65
CA TYR A 96 18.60 -16.26 -4.74
C TYR A 96 17.86 -16.96 -5.89
N LEU A 97 16.72 -17.56 -5.57
CA LEU A 97 15.89 -18.25 -6.56
C LEU A 97 15.22 -17.21 -7.47
N LYS A 98 15.66 -17.16 -8.73
CA LYS A 98 15.18 -16.21 -9.76
C LYS A 98 14.01 -16.78 -10.57
N ASP A 99 13.67 -18.05 -10.38
CA ASP A 99 12.63 -18.80 -11.08
C ASP A 99 11.25 -18.66 -10.44
N ASP A 100 10.20 -19.04 -11.17
CA ASP A 100 8.85 -19.12 -10.60
C ASP A 100 8.84 -20.23 -9.52
N LEU A 101 8.64 -19.85 -8.26
CA LEU A 101 8.71 -20.80 -7.15
C LEU A 101 7.59 -21.85 -7.20
N ASN A 102 6.54 -21.64 -7.99
CA ASN A 102 5.53 -22.66 -8.25
C ASN A 102 6.03 -23.81 -9.14
N THR A 103 7.17 -23.62 -9.81
CA THR A 103 7.81 -24.67 -10.63
C THR A 103 8.94 -25.40 -9.89
N ILE A 104 9.22 -24.98 -8.65
CA ILE A 104 10.24 -25.55 -7.78
C ILE A 104 9.56 -26.35 -6.66
N SER A 105 10.08 -27.53 -6.34
CA SER A 105 9.54 -28.39 -5.29
C SER A 105 9.43 -27.64 -3.94
N PRO A 106 8.31 -27.77 -3.22
CA PRO A 106 8.15 -27.25 -1.87
C PRO A 106 9.28 -27.67 -0.93
N ASP A 107 9.85 -28.88 -1.05
CA ASP A 107 10.94 -29.33 -0.18
C ASP A 107 12.20 -28.43 -0.25
N ILE A 108 12.42 -27.75 -1.38
CA ILE A 108 13.53 -26.82 -1.58
C ILE A 108 13.18 -25.44 -1.00
N THR A 109 11.92 -25.01 -1.10
CA THR A 109 11.47 -23.68 -0.69
C THR A 109 10.98 -23.61 0.76
N ASP A 110 10.52 -24.71 1.35
CA ASP A 110 9.85 -24.75 2.64
C ASP A 110 10.83 -24.94 3.80
N GLN A 111 12.02 -25.50 3.51
CA GLN A 111 13.15 -25.50 4.45
C GLN A 111 13.58 -24.07 4.84
N THR A 112 13.02 -23.04 4.19
CA THR A 112 13.46 -21.65 4.26
C THR A 112 12.42 -20.63 4.70
N ILE A 113 11.17 -21.03 4.96
CA ILE A 113 10.06 -20.12 5.32
C ILE A 113 9.71 -20.26 6.80
N ARG A 114 10.67 -19.99 7.71
CA ARG A 114 10.38 -19.89 9.15
C ARG A 114 11.18 -18.75 9.78
N SER A 115 10.52 -17.60 9.94
CA SER A 115 10.91 -16.39 10.70
C SER A 115 12.36 -15.89 10.52
N SER A 116 12.56 -14.62 10.15
CA SER A 116 13.90 -14.12 9.79
C SER A 116 14.61 -13.33 10.90
N LYS A 117 15.92 -13.53 11.07
CA LYS A 117 16.86 -12.54 11.61
C LYS A 117 17.66 -11.92 10.45
N GLY A 118 17.93 -10.63 10.51
CA GLY A 118 18.76 -9.94 9.53
C GLY A 118 18.82 -8.44 9.78
N SER A 119 19.98 -7.83 9.51
CA SER A 119 20.21 -6.40 9.64
C SER A 119 19.35 -5.59 8.66
N ILE A 120 19.23 -4.29 8.92
CA ILE A 120 18.47 -3.41 8.03
C ILE A 120 19.06 -3.34 6.62
N TYR A 121 20.38 -3.48 6.48
CA TYR A 121 21.07 -3.45 5.18
C TYR A 121 20.79 -4.73 4.38
N GLU A 122 20.74 -5.88 5.04
CA GLU A 122 20.38 -7.16 4.41
C GLU A 122 18.93 -7.16 3.93
N ARG A 123 18.01 -6.59 4.71
CA ARG A 123 16.62 -6.40 4.29
C ARG A 123 16.51 -5.53 3.04
N ALA A 124 17.34 -4.49 2.93
CA ALA A 124 17.39 -3.67 1.71
C ALA A 124 17.95 -4.43 0.51
N ALA A 125 18.99 -5.25 0.69
CA ALA A 125 19.52 -6.11 -0.38
C ALA A 125 18.49 -7.16 -0.83
N SER A 126 17.82 -7.79 0.13
CA SER A 126 16.73 -8.74 -0.11
C SER A 126 15.61 -8.13 -0.94
N ARG A 127 15.18 -6.92 -0.59
CA ARG A 127 14.21 -6.14 -1.37
C ARG A 127 14.70 -5.93 -2.81
N GLN A 128 15.96 -5.58 -3.02
CA GLN A 128 16.48 -5.30 -4.38
C GLN A 128 16.40 -6.53 -5.29
N LEU A 129 16.82 -7.70 -4.80
CA LEU A 129 16.74 -8.95 -5.57
C LEU A 129 15.28 -9.33 -5.84
N THR A 130 14.44 -9.28 -4.81
CA THR A 130 13.02 -9.65 -4.93
C THR A 130 12.28 -8.74 -5.90
N SER A 131 12.44 -7.42 -5.79
CA SER A 131 11.85 -6.47 -6.75
C SER A 131 12.37 -6.66 -8.17
N ARG A 132 13.64 -7.04 -8.34
CA ARG A 132 14.24 -7.24 -9.67
C ARG A 132 13.64 -8.46 -10.39
N TYR A 133 13.51 -9.58 -9.70
CA TYR A 133 13.12 -10.85 -10.32
C TYR A 133 11.63 -11.17 -10.18
N HIS A 134 10.94 -10.55 -9.21
CA HIS A 134 9.54 -10.80 -8.87
C HIS A 134 8.72 -9.51 -8.68
N GLY A 135 9.26 -8.34 -9.01
CA GLY A 135 8.53 -7.08 -8.82
C GLY A 135 7.35 -6.91 -9.79
N ALA A 136 6.21 -6.46 -9.26
CA ALA A 136 5.05 -6.04 -10.02
C ALA A 136 5.19 -4.59 -10.47
N VAL A 137 4.56 -4.26 -11.61
CA VAL A 137 4.50 -2.90 -12.16
C VAL A 137 3.74 -1.91 -11.27
N SER A 138 2.89 -2.43 -10.39
CA SER A 138 2.20 -1.65 -9.38
C SER A 138 3.06 -1.35 -8.14
N GLY A 139 4.33 -1.79 -8.08
CA GLY A 139 5.23 -1.57 -6.94
C GLY A 139 5.20 -2.66 -5.87
N SER A 140 4.28 -3.63 -5.97
CA SER A 140 4.29 -4.83 -5.11
C SER A 140 5.13 -5.97 -5.71
N LEU A 141 4.91 -7.21 -5.27
CA LEU A 141 5.62 -8.41 -5.69
C LEU A 141 4.64 -9.40 -6.35
N ILE A 142 4.98 -9.93 -7.51
CA ILE A 142 4.18 -10.95 -8.21
C ILE A 142 4.29 -12.27 -7.45
N GLY A 143 3.13 -12.80 -7.06
CA GLY A 143 3.01 -14.03 -6.31
C GLY A 143 1.64 -14.18 -5.65
N ASP A 144 1.22 -15.44 -5.51
CA ASP A 144 0.05 -15.91 -4.78
C ASP A 144 0.53 -16.96 -3.77
N GLU A 145 0.94 -16.51 -2.58
CA GLU A 145 1.71 -17.24 -1.54
C GLU A 145 3.15 -17.64 -1.93
N ARG A 146 3.45 -17.76 -3.23
CA ARG A 146 4.80 -18.06 -3.77
C ARG A 146 5.19 -17.04 -4.84
N VAL A 147 6.38 -16.43 -4.73
CA VAL A 147 6.83 -15.42 -5.71
C VAL A 147 7.02 -16.02 -7.10
N SER A 148 6.52 -15.34 -8.14
CA SER A 148 6.23 -15.94 -9.45
C SER A 148 6.78 -15.14 -10.63
N ARG A 149 8.12 -15.00 -10.70
CA ARG A 149 8.86 -14.31 -11.77
C ARG A 149 8.21 -12.97 -12.22
N LEU A 150 8.46 -12.53 -13.45
CA LEU A 150 7.92 -11.29 -14.02
C LEU A 150 6.74 -11.50 -14.98
N SER A 151 6.12 -12.69 -14.98
CA SER A 151 5.03 -13.03 -15.91
C SER A 151 3.83 -12.11 -15.70
N PRO A 152 3.31 -11.46 -16.75
CA PRO A 152 2.12 -10.60 -16.65
C PRO A 152 0.81 -11.38 -16.49
N ALA A 153 0.85 -12.72 -16.63
CA ALA A 153 -0.32 -13.58 -16.42
C ALA A 153 -0.57 -13.92 -14.94
N ARG A 154 0.33 -13.49 -14.05
CA ARG A 154 0.25 -13.72 -12.61
C ARG A 154 0.00 -12.40 -11.90
N GLY A 155 -0.81 -12.49 -10.84
CA GLY A 155 -1.17 -11.37 -10.00
C GLY A 155 -0.29 -11.23 -8.76
N VAL A 156 -0.75 -10.43 -7.80
CA VAL A 156 -0.18 -10.23 -6.47
C VAL A 156 -1.27 -10.37 -5.40
N GLU A 157 -1.02 -10.99 -4.26
CA GLU A 157 -2.00 -10.92 -3.17
C GLU A 157 -2.09 -9.53 -2.54
N LEU A 158 -3.32 -9.08 -2.21
CA LEU A 158 -3.52 -7.78 -1.55
C LEU A 158 -2.82 -7.73 -0.19
N TRP A 159 -2.73 -8.87 0.50
CA TRP A 159 -1.92 -9.02 1.70
C TRP A 159 -0.45 -8.63 1.44
N THR A 160 0.16 -9.18 0.38
CA THR A 160 1.52 -8.84 -0.06
C THR A 160 1.66 -7.35 -0.35
N VAL A 161 0.65 -6.69 -0.92
CA VAL A 161 0.69 -5.24 -1.20
C VAL A 161 0.89 -4.43 0.08
N VAL A 162 0.05 -4.64 1.09
CA VAL A 162 0.10 -3.82 2.30
C VAL A 162 1.31 -4.14 3.18
N GLU A 163 1.77 -5.40 3.18
CA GLU A 163 3.02 -5.79 3.85
C GLU A 163 4.26 -5.23 3.13
N THR A 164 4.21 -5.17 1.79
CA THR A 164 5.25 -4.49 1.00
C THR A 164 5.27 -3.00 1.36
N MET A 165 4.12 -2.32 1.40
CA MET A 165 4.05 -0.91 1.78
C MET A 165 4.65 -0.66 3.17
N PHE A 166 4.26 -1.48 4.16
CA PHE A 166 4.78 -1.37 5.52
C PHE A 166 6.30 -1.57 5.55
N SER A 167 6.79 -2.65 4.95
CA SER A 167 8.22 -2.99 4.89
C SER A 167 9.05 -1.90 4.22
N LEU A 168 8.57 -1.34 3.12
CA LEU A 168 9.26 -0.28 2.38
C LEU A 168 9.28 1.04 3.16
N SER A 169 8.17 1.39 3.83
CA SER A 169 8.13 2.59 4.68
C SER A 169 9.12 2.48 5.85
N TYR A 170 9.24 1.31 6.45
CA TYR A 170 10.20 1.02 7.50
C TYR A 170 11.65 1.11 6.99
N LEU A 171 11.93 0.50 5.83
CA LEU A 171 13.25 0.59 5.19
C LEU A 171 13.64 2.05 4.89
N TYR A 172 12.69 2.86 4.38
CA TYR A 172 12.94 4.28 4.17
C TYR A 172 13.26 5.01 5.48
N HIS A 173 12.47 4.80 6.53
CA HIS A 173 12.69 5.45 7.83
C HIS A 173 14.05 5.07 8.44
N ALA A 174 14.48 3.82 8.25
CA ALA A 174 15.71 3.32 8.83
C ALA A 174 16.97 3.71 8.03
N LEU A 175 16.89 3.73 6.69
CA LEU A 175 18.05 3.93 5.81
C LEU A 175 18.11 5.31 5.16
N GLY A 176 16.98 5.99 5.07
CA GLY A 176 16.81 7.26 4.36
C GLY A 176 17.01 7.17 2.85
N ASP A 177 17.12 5.98 2.27
CA ASP A 177 17.30 5.79 0.81
C ASP A 177 16.02 6.11 0.05
N ASN A 178 16.06 6.88 -1.03
CA ASN A 178 14.82 7.31 -1.71
C ASN A 178 14.00 6.14 -2.32
N SER A 179 14.69 5.10 -2.80
CA SER A 179 14.08 4.05 -3.62
C SER A 179 12.99 3.20 -2.94
N PRO A 180 13.06 2.85 -1.64
CA PRO A 180 11.94 2.18 -0.96
C PRO A 180 10.73 3.10 -0.82
N ALA A 181 10.92 4.42 -0.62
CA ALA A 181 9.79 5.36 -0.56
C ALA A 181 9.08 5.48 -1.93
N ASP A 182 9.84 5.56 -3.02
CA ASP A 182 9.28 5.55 -4.38
C ASP A 182 8.43 4.30 -4.63
N GLN A 183 8.94 3.12 -4.28
CA GLN A 183 8.19 1.88 -4.44
C GLN A 183 6.99 1.79 -3.49
N CYS A 184 7.10 2.32 -2.26
CA CYS A 184 5.99 2.36 -1.30
C CYS A 184 4.82 3.20 -1.85
N GLU A 185 5.13 4.36 -2.43
CA GLU A 185 4.15 5.20 -3.11
C GLU A 185 3.56 4.52 -4.33
N LEU A 186 4.40 3.87 -5.16
CA LEU A 186 3.91 3.10 -6.30
C LEU A 186 2.88 2.03 -5.86
N ALA A 187 3.19 1.25 -4.81
CA ALA A 187 2.27 0.26 -4.25
C ALA A 187 1.00 0.89 -3.66
N ALA A 188 1.14 2.00 -2.92
CA ALA A 188 0.03 2.70 -2.32
C ALA A 188 -0.95 3.25 -3.37
N PHE A 189 -0.44 3.83 -4.45
CA PHE A 189 -1.25 4.48 -5.47
C PHE A 189 -1.77 3.52 -6.54
N ASN A 190 -1.18 2.34 -6.72
CA ASN A 190 -1.55 1.45 -7.83
C ASN A 190 -2.05 0.07 -7.42
N ALA A 191 -1.88 -0.34 -6.17
CA ALA A 191 -2.26 -1.68 -5.71
C ALA A 191 -3.16 -1.65 -4.46
N ALA A 192 -2.95 -0.71 -3.53
CA ALA A 192 -3.67 -0.68 -2.25
C ALA A 192 -5.12 -0.20 -2.34
N GLY A 193 -5.49 0.51 -3.41
CA GLY A 193 -6.84 1.03 -3.64
C GLY A 193 -7.82 0.06 -4.29
N HIS A 194 -7.34 -1.11 -4.74
CA HIS A 194 -8.19 -2.14 -5.35
C HIS A 194 -8.91 -2.93 -4.26
N ASP A 195 -10.17 -3.27 -4.52
CA ASP A 195 -11.07 -3.93 -3.57
C ASP A 195 -10.42 -5.18 -2.96
N SER A 196 -10.74 -5.38 -1.68
CA SER A 196 -10.34 -6.40 -0.70
C SER A 196 -10.22 -7.85 -1.19
N SER A 197 -10.65 -8.14 -2.41
CA SER A 197 -10.88 -9.48 -2.91
C SER A 197 -9.94 -9.92 -4.04
N ARG A 198 -9.25 -9.02 -4.77
CA ARG A 198 -8.20 -9.49 -5.71
C ARG A 198 -7.08 -8.50 -6.01
N LEU A 199 -5.88 -9.05 -5.92
CA LEU A 199 -4.94 -9.05 -7.05
C LEU A 199 -4.37 -10.47 -7.32
N VAL A 200 -4.95 -11.58 -6.80
CA VAL A 200 -4.33 -12.94 -6.83
C VAL A 200 -4.29 -13.57 -8.23
N GLY A 201 -3.18 -14.25 -8.57
CA GLY A 201 -3.00 -14.99 -9.83
C GLY A 201 -3.95 -16.20 -9.99
N PRO A 202 -4.08 -16.75 -11.21
CA PRO A 202 -5.04 -17.82 -11.52
C PRO A 202 -4.76 -19.18 -10.88
N SER A 203 -3.66 -19.36 -10.14
CA SER A 203 -3.27 -20.66 -9.56
C SER A 203 -3.97 -20.98 -8.24
N ASN A 204 -4.32 -19.98 -7.43
CA ASN A 204 -4.73 -20.19 -6.03
C ASN A 204 -6.20 -19.85 -5.75
N VAL A 205 -7.00 -19.63 -6.80
CA VAL A 205 -8.33 -19.01 -6.67
C VAL A 205 -9.42 -19.59 -7.57
N ASP A 206 -9.13 -20.72 -8.22
CA ASP A 206 -10.04 -21.53 -9.03
C ASP A 206 -11.02 -20.71 -9.89
N GLU A 207 -12.29 -21.13 -9.97
CA GLU A 207 -13.37 -20.47 -10.72
C GLU A 207 -13.81 -19.15 -10.08
N MET A 208 -13.42 -18.89 -8.82
CA MET A 208 -13.71 -17.64 -8.11
C MET A 208 -12.82 -16.47 -8.56
N GLY A 209 -12.10 -16.71 -9.68
CA GLY A 209 -11.37 -15.82 -10.59
C GLY A 209 -11.83 -14.36 -10.67
N GLN A 210 -13.14 -14.17 -10.56
CA GLN A 210 -13.81 -12.93 -10.95
C GLN A 210 -14.79 -12.43 -9.90
N THR A 211 -14.74 -12.99 -8.68
CA THR A 211 -15.63 -12.65 -7.58
C THR A 211 -14.96 -11.69 -6.60
N PHE A 212 -15.69 -10.66 -6.21
CA PHE A 212 -15.26 -9.59 -5.31
C PHE A 212 -16.23 -9.44 -4.14
N GLY A 213 -15.77 -9.52 -2.90
CA GLY A 213 -16.63 -9.44 -1.73
C GLY A 213 -15.88 -9.63 -0.43
N LEU A 214 -16.59 -10.00 0.64
CA LEU A 214 -16.02 -10.07 2.00
C LEU A 214 -14.95 -11.17 2.13
N GLU A 215 -15.18 -12.35 1.56
CA GLU A 215 -14.20 -13.44 1.56
C GLU A 215 -14.52 -14.47 0.47
N PRO A 216 -14.48 -14.11 -0.83
CA PRO A 216 -14.84 -15.04 -1.88
C PRO A 216 -14.07 -16.37 -1.81
N ASN A 217 -12.79 -16.33 -1.40
CA ASN A 217 -11.98 -17.53 -1.21
C ASN A 217 -11.35 -17.59 0.18
N TYR A 218 -10.52 -16.59 0.51
CA TYR A 218 -9.83 -16.51 1.79
C TYR A 218 -10.04 -15.15 2.45
N PRO A 219 -10.15 -15.11 3.79
CA PRO A 219 -10.41 -13.89 4.53
C PRO A 219 -9.15 -13.04 4.81
N CYS A 220 -7.96 -13.56 4.52
CA CYS A 220 -6.67 -12.91 4.82
C CYS A 220 -6.56 -11.51 4.21
N CYS A 221 -7.00 -11.33 2.97
CA CYS A 221 -6.97 -10.03 2.30
C CYS A 221 -7.92 -9.03 2.97
N THR A 222 -9.08 -9.49 3.42
CA THR A 222 -10.10 -8.66 4.06
C THR A 222 -9.63 -8.13 5.40
N VAL A 223 -9.15 -8.99 6.29
CA VAL A 223 -8.66 -8.58 7.62
C VAL A 223 -7.33 -7.83 7.58
N ASN A 224 -6.55 -7.98 6.50
CA ASN A 224 -5.23 -7.35 6.37
C ASN A 224 -5.23 -6.03 5.58
N HIS A 225 -6.11 -5.89 4.59
CA HIS A 225 -6.30 -4.64 3.82
C HIS A 225 -6.43 -3.38 4.71
N PRO A 226 -7.15 -3.41 5.86
CA PRO A 226 -7.24 -2.31 6.79
C PRO A 226 -5.90 -1.67 7.19
N GLN A 227 -4.79 -2.39 7.12
CA GLN A 227 -3.48 -1.92 7.54
C GLN A 227 -2.84 -0.91 6.57
N GLY A 228 -3.06 -1.06 5.26
CA GLY A 228 -2.27 -0.39 4.22
C GLY A 228 -2.25 1.14 4.36
N TYR A 229 -3.40 1.79 4.14
CA TYR A 229 -3.48 3.25 4.18
C TYR A 229 -3.24 3.85 5.56
N PRO A 230 -3.78 3.31 6.67
CA PRO A 230 -3.48 3.83 7.99
C PRO A 230 -1.97 3.84 8.31
N LYS A 231 -1.27 2.75 8.02
CA LYS A 231 0.19 2.70 8.22
C LYS A 231 0.93 3.64 7.27
N PHE A 232 0.56 3.67 5.99
CA PHE A 232 1.14 4.60 5.00
C PHE A 232 0.99 6.07 5.43
N VAL A 233 -0.17 6.47 5.93
CA VAL A 233 -0.41 7.83 6.44
C VAL A 233 0.41 8.08 7.70
N SER A 234 0.46 7.12 8.64
CA SER A 234 1.25 7.25 9.86
C SER A 234 2.75 7.37 9.60
N ALA A 235 3.24 6.80 8.50
CA ALA A 235 4.64 6.82 8.08
C ALA A 235 4.99 8.01 7.18
N ALA A 236 4.03 8.87 6.83
CA ALA A 236 4.21 9.91 5.84
C ALA A 236 5.01 11.12 6.34
N PHE A 237 5.08 11.36 7.65
CA PHE A 237 5.91 12.41 8.22
C PHE A 237 6.91 11.80 9.20
N VAL A 238 8.17 12.16 9.04
CA VAL A 238 9.25 11.74 9.95
C VAL A 238 9.88 12.94 10.61
N ARG A 239 10.40 12.77 11.83
CA ARG A 239 11.26 13.80 12.42
C ARG A 239 12.60 13.77 11.70
N GLN A 240 13.07 14.96 11.32
CA GLN A 240 14.40 15.16 10.77
C GLN A 240 15.17 16.00 11.79
N ASP A 241 16.14 15.39 12.45
CA ASP A 241 16.91 16.00 13.54
C ASP A 241 16.00 16.45 14.72
N GLN A 242 16.50 17.32 15.60
CA GLN A 242 15.77 17.72 16.81
C GLN A 242 14.53 18.58 16.56
N ASN A 243 14.55 19.37 15.48
CA ASN A 243 13.57 20.44 15.22
C ASN A 243 12.92 20.37 13.83
N GLY A 244 13.37 19.47 12.96
CA GLY A 244 12.87 19.32 11.60
C GLY A 244 11.80 18.23 11.50
N ILE A 245 10.98 18.37 10.47
CA ILE A 245 10.01 17.38 10.03
C ILE A 245 10.22 17.25 8.54
N ALA A 246 10.13 16.03 8.04
CA ALA A 246 10.18 15.74 6.62
C ALA A 246 8.88 15.09 6.18
N HIS A 247 8.34 15.55 5.04
CA HIS A 247 7.29 14.85 4.31
C HIS A 247 7.95 13.72 3.52
N ALA A 248 7.83 12.50 4.06
CA ALA A 248 8.50 11.29 3.64
C ALA A 248 7.75 10.55 2.53
N LEU A 249 6.47 10.27 2.76
CA LEU A 249 5.59 9.61 1.79
C LEU A 249 4.55 10.61 1.33
N LEU A 250 4.62 10.95 0.06
CA LEU A 250 3.84 12.01 -0.54
C LEU A 250 2.35 11.64 -0.56
N GLY A 251 1.52 12.64 -0.31
CA GLY A 251 0.08 12.54 -0.39
C GLY A 251 -0.60 13.71 0.34
N PRO A 252 -1.89 13.93 0.10
CA PRO A 252 -2.64 14.98 0.79
C PRO A 252 -2.81 14.61 2.27
N LYS A 253 -2.06 15.28 3.14
CA LYS A 253 -2.03 14.99 4.57
C LYS A 253 -1.80 16.26 5.40
N SER A 254 -2.21 16.22 6.66
CA SER A 254 -1.87 17.23 7.66
C SER A 254 -1.19 16.59 8.84
N VAL A 255 -0.27 17.32 9.48
CA VAL A 255 0.41 16.86 10.69
C VAL A 255 0.44 17.98 11.73
N GLN A 256 0.20 17.61 12.98
CA GLN A 256 0.36 18.45 14.16
C GLN A 256 1.50 17.89 15.02
N PRO A 257 2.75 18.26 14.74
CA PRO A 257 3.89 17.77 15.48
C PRO A 257 3.94 18.47 16.83
N SER A 258 4.27 17.71 17.86
CA SER A 258 4.89 18.26 19.07
C SER A 258 6.41 18.18 18.86
N THR A 259 7.09 19.32 18.73
CA THR A 259 8.55 19.34 18.91
C THR A 259 8.87 19.10 20.39
N LYS A 260 10.08 18.66 20.74
CA LYS A 260 10.48 18.53 22.17
C LYS A 260 10.38 19.87 22.94
N SER A 261 10.24 20.99 22.24
CA SER A 261 9.95 22.33 22.78
C SER A 261 8.45 22.62 23.03
N GLY A 262 7.55 21.65 22.85
CA GLY A 262 6.12 21.79 23.16
C GLY A 262 5.30 22.60 22.15
N VAL A 263 5.88 23.00 21.01
CA VAL A 263 5.19 23.82 20.02
C VAL A 263 4.33 22.93 19.12
N LYS A 264 2.99 23.11 19.18
CA LYS A 264 2.04 22.55 18.21
C LYS A 264 2.00 23.44 16.98
N LYS A 265 2.28 22.90 15.79
CA LYS A 265 2.16 23.63 14.50
C LYS A 265 1.22 22.90 13.56
N ASN A 266 0.28 23.59 12.91
CA ASN A 266 -0.54 22.96 11.88
C ASN A 266 0.22 23.02 10.55
N TRP A 267 0.67 21.87 10.04
CA TRP A 267 1.21 21.77 8.69
C TRP A 267 0.17 21.13 7.78
N LEU A 268 -0.46 21.94 6.93
CA LEU A 268 -1.27 21.50 5.80
C LEU A 268 -0.34 21.42 4.60
N GLY A 269 0.22 20.24 4.26
CA GLY A 269 0.88 19.92 2.97
C GLY A 269 1.97 20.85 2.37
N TYR A 270 2.18 22.05 2.90
CA TYR A 270 2.74 23.21 2.20
C TYR A 270 3.58 24.07 3.16
N GLY A 271 4.10 23.53 4.26
CA GLY A 271 4.99 24.30 5.14
C GLY A 271 6.09 23.47 5.79
N VAL A 272 6.18 22.18 5.47
CA VAL A 272 7.18 21.32 6.10
C VAL A 272 8.58 21.82 5.72
N PRO A 273 9.51 21.97 6.68
CA PRO A 273 10.86 22.47 6.41
C PRO A 273 11.69 21.54 5.52
N SER A 274 11.18 20.35 5.20
CA SER A 274 11.78 19.44 4.22
C SER A 274 10.70 18.56 3.57
N THR A 275 10.86 18.27 2.28
CA THR A 275 10.00 17.31 1.56
C THR A 275 10.87 16.40 0.71
N ARG A 276 10.49 15.12 0.62
CA ARG A 276 11.11 14.17 -0.29
C ARG A 276 10.69 14.49 -1.72
N LEU A 277 11.62 14.35 -2.66
CA LEU A 277 11.36 14.34 -4.09
C LEU A 277 11.50 12.90 -4.60
N PRO A 278 10.52 12.36 -5.34
CA PRO A 278 10.63 11.01 -5.86
C PRO A 278 11.74 10.90 -6.89
N SER A 279 12.36 9.71 -7.00
CA SER A 279 13.49 9.52 -7.93
C SER A 279 13.03 9.74 -9.38
N GLY A 280 13.87 10.40 -10.18
CA GLY A 280 13.56 10.69 -11.58
C GLY A 280 12.76 11.98 -11.82
N TRP A 281 12.16 12.56 -10.79
CA TRP A 281 11.46 13.84 -10.93
C TRP A 281 12.45 15.01 -10.96
N CYS A 282 12.36 15.83 -12.01
CA CYS A 282 13.00 17.14 -12.04
C CYS A 282 12.17 18.17 -11.26
N ILE A 283 12.81 19.18 -10.67
CA ILE A 283 12.11 20.35 -10.10
C ILE A 283 11.87 21.38 -11.21
N PRO A 284 10.65 21.52 -11.77
CA PRO A 284 10.33 22.64 -12.66
C PRO A 284 10.36 23.99 -11.92
N SER A 285 9.89 24.05 -10.67
CA SER A 285 9.98 25.22 -9.78
C SER A 285 9.62 24.87 -8.33
N THR A 286 10.22 25.57 -7.35
CA THR A 286 9.77 25.57 -5.94
C THR A 286 9.55 27.02 -5.50
N GLN A 287 8.42 27.30 -4.87
CA GLN A 287 8.08 28.64 -4.37
C GLN A 287 7.88 28.60 -2.87
N THR A 288 8.52 29.54 -2.16
CA THR A 288 8.31 29.78 -0.73
C THR A 288 7.81 31.21 -0.56
N GLY A 289 6.54 31.38 -0.16
CA GLY A 289 5.89 32.69 -0.20
C GLY A 289 5.89 33.28 -1.62
N HIS A 290 6.44 34.49 -1.79
CA HIS A 290 6.57 35.16 -3.10
C HIS A 290 7.94 35.00 -3.78
N SER A 291 8.80 34.12 -3.27
CA SER A 291 10.17 33.94 -3.76
C SER A 291 10.39 32.53 -4.33
N ASN A 292 11.07 32.45 -5.47
CA ASN A 292 11.49 31.17 -6.05
C ASN A 292 12.69 30.64 -5.26
N PHE A 293 12.56 29.43 -4.74
CA PHE A 293 13.65 28.69 -4.12
C PHE A 293 14.15 27.63 -5.10
N ARG A 294 15.46 27.52 -5.28
CA ARG A 294 16.11 26.38 -5.93
C ARG A 294 17.03 25.73 -4.91
N GLY A 295 16.58 24.64 -4.32
CA GLY A 295 17.42 23.75 -3.53
C GLY A 295 17.69 22.47 -4.31
N GLU A 296 18.81 21.84 -3.99
CA GLU A 296 19.17 20.53 -4.54
C GLU A 296 18.76 19.44 -3.52
N PRO A 297 17.99 18.42 -3.94
CA PRO A 297 17.67 17.29 -3.07
C PRO A 297 18.92 16.48 -2.76
N GLY A 298 18.95 15.86 -1.57
CA GLY A 298 20.01 14.92 -1.23
C GLY A 298 20.05 13.75 -2.21
N THR A 299 21.22 13.45 -2.78
CA THR A 299 21.38 12.44 -3.86
C THR A 299 20.95 11.03 -3.46
N ARG A 300 21.15 10.65 -2.18
CA ARG A 300 20.71 9.37 -1.63
C ARG A 300 19.26 9.40 -1.16
N THR A 301 18.85 10.51 -0.56
CA THR A 301 17.60 10.58 0.22
C THR A 301 16.41 11.18 -0.54
N GLY A 302 16.66 11.86 -1.66
CA GLY A 302 15.67 12.68 -2.34
C GLY A 302 15.19 13.88 -1.51
N MET A 303 15.74 14.11 -0.32
CA MET A 303 15.20 15.11 0.61
C MET A 303 15.61 16.51 0.22
N LEU A 304 14.63 17.35 -0.10
CA LEU A 304 14.78 18.78 -0.34
C LEU A 304 14.53 19.53 0.98
N LYS A 305 15.55 20.21 1.49
CA LYS A 305 15.40 21.13 2.63
C LYS A 305 14.87 22.46 2.14
N ILE A 306 13.80 22.94 2.77
CA ILE A 306 13.11 24.18 2.41
C ILE A 306 13.23 25.15 3.59
N PRO A 307 13.89 26.30 3.41
CA PRO A 307 13.92 27.32 4.44
C PRO A 307 12.52 27.90 4.62
N VAL A 308 11.98 27.76 5.83
CA VAL A 308 10.69 28.34 6.22
C VAL A 308 10.89 29.32 7.35
N SER A 309 10.33 30.52 7.21
CA SER A 309 10.38 31.54 8.26
C SER A 309 9.49 31.16 9.44
N GLN A 310 9.77 31.74 10.61
CA GLN A 310 8.87 31.62 11.75
C GLN A 310 7.49 32.20 11.41
N GLY A 311 6.43 31.48 11.77
CA GLY A 311 5.04 31.86 11.47
C GLY A 311 4.37 30.87 10.52
N SER A 312 3.33 31.33 9.83
CA SER A 312 2.68 30.56 8.75
C SER A 312 3.48 30.75 7.46
N SER A 313 3.75 29.66 6.76
CA SER A 313 4.43 29.65 5.45
C SER A 313 3.65 28.78 4.48
N GLU A 314 3.63 29.20 3.21
CA GLU A 314 3.16 28.38 2.10
C GLU A 314 4.35 28.06 1.19
N VAL A 315 4.49 26.77 0.89
CA VAL A 315 5.56 26.16 0.11
C VAL A 315 4.92 25.36 -0.99
N ILE A 316 5.04 25.80 -2.23
CA ILE A 316 4.52 25.10 -3.40
C ILE A 316 5.69 24.38 -4.07
N VAL A 317 5.58 23.06 -4.13
CA VAL A 317 6.50 22.19 -4.88
C VAL A 317 5.75 21.69 -6.11
N THR A 318 6.19 22.12 -7.28
CA THR A 318 5.65 21.61 -8.55
C THR A 318 6.55 20.48 -9.03
N LEU A 319 5.94 19.35 -9.32
CA LEU A 319 6.61 18.17 -9.85
C LEU A 319 6.17 17.99 -11.31
N ALA A 320 7.11 17.80 -12.24
CA ALA A 320 6.80 17.60 -13.66
C ALA A 320 6.52 16.12 -13.94
N ALA A 321 5.29 15.81 -14.37
CA ALA A 321 4.88 14.45 -14.71
C ALA A 321 5.00 14.20 -16.22
N GLU A 322 5.38 12.97 -16.58
CA GLU A 322 5.52 12.54 -17.98
C GLU A 322 4.92 11.15 -18.24
N VAL A 323 4.54 10.91 -19.49
CA VAL A 323 4.14 9.56 -19.93
C VAL A 323 5.39 8.74 -20.16
N HIS A 324 5.43 7.55 -19.58
CA HIS A 324 6.49 6.60 -19.86
C HIS A 324 5.96 5.17 -19.91
N ALA A 325 6.72 4.31 -20.59
CA ALA A 325 6.38 2.92 -20.79
C ALA A 325 7.51 2.02 -20.30
N GLN A 326 7.18 1.04 -19.48
CA GLN A 326 8.11 0.04 -18.98
C GLN A 326 7.90 -1.28 -19.72
N ARG A 327 8.93 -1.78 -20.40
CA ARG A 327 8.92 -3.13 -20.98
C ARG A 327 8.89 -4.19 -19.88
N ARG A 328 8.14 -5.25 -20.12
CA ARG A 328 7.94 -6.37 -19.20
C ARG A 328 8.17 -7.70 -19.92
N ALA A 329 8.08 -8.80 -19.18
CA ALA A 329 8.22 -10.13 -19.76
C ALA A 329 7.17 -10.39 -20.85
N ASN A 330 7.45 -11.33 -21.74
CA ASN A 330 6.53 -11.78 -22.80
C ASN A 330 6.06 -10.64 -23.72
N ASP A 331 6.98 -9.73 -24.09
CA ASP A 331 6.71 -8.58 -24.96
C ASP A 331 5.55 -7.68 -24.51
N THR A 332 5.26 -7.66 -23.21
CA THR A 332 4.25 -6.78 -22.63
C THR A 332 4.83 -5.43 -22.22
N VAL A 333 3.95 -4.45 -22.03
CA VAL A 333 4.30 -3.09 -21.64
C VAL A 333 3.35 -2.59 -20.54
N ALA A 334 3.91 -1.95 -19.52
CA ALA A 334 3.16 -1.16 -18.55
C ALA A 334 3.29 0.32 -18.89
N ILE A 335 2.17 1.04 -18.80
CA ILE A 335 2.10 2.46 -19.17
C ILE A 335 1.81 3.26 -17.92
N TYR A 336 2.57 4.35 -17.77
CA TYR A 336 2.45 5.24 -16.64
C TYR A 336 2.25 6.67 -17.10
N TYR A 337 1.52 7.43 -16.29
CA TYR A 337 1.71 8.87 -16.18
C TYR A 337 2.41 9.10 -14.84
N ASP A 338 3.74 9.19 -14.91
CA ASP A 338 4.63 9.21 -13.77
C ASP A 338 4.42 8.05 -12.77
N THR A 339 3.95 8.30 -11.55
CA THR A 339 3.75 7.25 -10.54
C THR A 339 2.42 6.50 -10.71
N LEU A 340 1.58 6.90 -11.66
CA LEU A 340 0.25 6.33 -11.85
C LEU A 340 0.28 5.31 -12.98
N LEU A 341 -0.01 4.06 -12.66
CA LEU A 341 -0.15 2.94 -13.58
C LEU A 341 -1.53 3.00 -14.26
N TYR A 342 -1.53 2.92 -15.59
CA TYR A 342 -2.75 2.94 -16.39
C TYR A 342 -3.15 1.53 -16.82
N ALA A 343 -4.46 1.30 -16.88
CA ALA A 343 -5.05 0.06 -17.39
C ALA A 343 -6.11 0.38 -18.44
N ILE A 344 -6.25 -0.49 -19.44
CA ILE A 344 -7.35 -0.42 -20.39
C ILE A 344 -8.56 -1.11 -19.76
N PRO A 345 -9.70 -0.42 -19.61
CA PRO A 345 -10.88 -1.05 -19.05
C PRO A 345 -11.41 -2.15 -19.97
N VAL A 346 -11.71 -3.31 -19.38
CA VAL A 346 -12.41 -4.40 -20.07
C VAL A 346 -13.90 -4.23 -19.80
N GLN A 347 -14.73 -4.30 -20.85
CA GLN A 347 -16.18 -4.30 -20.66
C GLN A 347 -16.60 -5.58 -19.95
N TYR A 348 -17.53 -5.48 -18.99
CA TYR A 348 -18.02 -6.61 -18.21
C TYR A 348 -19.52 -6.50 -17.90
N THR A 349 -20.15 -7.64 -17.64
CA THR A 349 -21.40 -7.74 -16.88
C THR A 349 -21.09 -7.98 -15.42
N GLN A 350 -21.88 -7.39 -14.53
CA GLN A 350 -21.75 -7.60 -13.09
C GLN A 350 -23.02 -8.27 -12.55
N THR A 351 -22.84 -9.34 -11.78
CA THR A 351 -23.90 -9.94 -10.96
C THR A 351 -23.55 -9.75 -9.48
N SER A 352 -24.52 -9.91 -8.58
CA SER A 352 -24.24 -9.87 -7.15
C SER A 352 -25.14 -10.82 -6.37
N GLN A 353 -24.60 -11.35 -5.27
CA GLN A 353 -25.30 -12.24 -4.36
C GLN A 353 -24.95 -11.92 -2.91
N PRO A 354 -25.82 -12.23 -1.93
CA PRO A 354 -25.44 -12.15 -0.52
C PRO A 354 -24.23 -13.03 -0.24
N THR A 355 -23.29 -12.50 0.54
CA THR A 355 -22.12 -13.25 1.00
C THR A 355 -22.58 -14.45 1.82
N GLN A 356 -22.00 -15.62 1.55
CA GLN A 356 -22.31 -16.86 2.27
C GLN A 356 -21.29 -17.12 3.38
N GLY A 357 -21.55 -18.10 4.25
CA GLY A 357 -20.55 -18.59 5.22
C GLY A 357 -20.71 -18.07 6.66
N TYR A 358 -21.41 -16.95 6.89
CA TYR A 358 -21.70 -16.48 8.24
C TYR A 358 -23.18 -16.17 8.49
N PRO A 359 -23.72 -16.53 9.67
CA PRO A 359 -25.05 -16.09 10.06
C PRO A 359 -25.04 -14.59 10.36
N ASN A 360 -26.13 -13.89 9.99
CA ASN A 360 -26.41 -12.50 10.36
C ASN A 360 -25.46 -11.43 9.77
N LEU A 361 -24.88 -11.65 8.59
CA LEU A 361 -24.18 -10.57 7.87
C LEU A 361 -25.15 -9.44 7.51
N PRO A 362 -24.72 -8.16 7.54
CA PRO A 362 -25.52 -7.05 7.03
C PRO A 362 -25.88 -7.24 5.55
N ASP A 363 -27.10 -6.87 5.14
CA ASP A 363 -27.58 -7.00 3.74
C ASP A 363 -26.70 -6.28 2.70
N SER A 364 -25.93 -5.27 3.15
CA SER A 364 -24.99 -4.52 2.31
C SER A 364 -23.73 -5.32 1.95
N ILE A 365 -23.44 -6.42 2.63
CA ILE A 365 -22.26 -7.26 2.40
C ILE A 365 -22.57 -8.31 1.33
N ARG A 366 -22.02 -8.09 0.13
CA ARG A 366 -22.33 -8.87 -1.07
C ARG A 366 -21.07 -9.29 -1.80
N ASP A 367 -21.15 -10.43 -2.45
CA ASP A 367 -20.20 -10.86 -3.46
C ASP A 367 -20.67 -10.39 -4.83
N TYR A 368 -19.74 -9.87 -5.62
CA TYR A 368 -19.94 -9.34 -6.96
C TYR A 368 -19.10 -10.16 -7.94
N GLU A 369 -19.72 -10.71 -8.97
CA GLU A 369 -19.00 -11.42 -10.03
C GLU A 369 -18.95 -10.56 -11.29
N LEU A 370 -17.74 -10.33 -11.81
CA LEU A 370 -17.50 -9.53 -13.01
C LEU A 370 -17.13 -10.43 -14.18
N ARG A 371 -18.00 -10.56 -15.18
CA ARG A 371 -17.75 -11.39 -16.37
C ARG A 371 -17.41 -10.52 -17.59
N PRO A 372 -16.21 -10.65 -18.16
CA PRO A 372 -15.82 -9.90 -19.36
C PRO A 372 -16.78 -10.15 -20.53
N THR A 373 -17.17 -9.09 -21.22
CA THR A 373 -17.99 -9.14 -22.45
C THR A 373 -17.26 -8.64 -23.69
N GLY A 374 -16.15 -7.92 -23.50
CA GLY A 374 -15.34 -7.36 -24.58
C GLY A 374 -14.03 -8.11 -24.81
N SER A 375 -13.39 -7.81 -25.95
CA SER A 375 -12.00 -8.22 -26.20
C SER A 375 -11.04 -7.50 -25.26
N TRP A 376 -9.96 -8.18 -24.87
CA TRP A 376 -8.96 -7.67 -23.92
C TRP A 376 -7.51 -7.85 -24.39
N ALA A 377 -7.29 -8.55 -25.52
CA ALA A 377 -5.98 -8.72 -26.13
C ALA A 377 -5.64 -7.50 -27.02
N TYR A 378 -5.01 -6.48 -26.43
CA TYR A 378 -4.60 -5.27 -27.13
C TYR A 378 -3.10 -5.27 -27.43
N ALA A 379 -2.73 -4.86 -28.64
CA ALA A 379 -1.37 -4.48 -28.99
C ALA A 379 -1.27 -2.95 -28.99
N ILE A 380 -0.22 -2.42 -28.37
CA ILE A 380 0.01 -0.97 -28.25
C ILE A 380 1.42 -0.68 -28.78
N ASP A 381 1.54 0.36 -29.61
CA ASP A 381 2.83 0.97 -29.94
C ASP A 381 3.16 2.03 -28.88
N PRO A 382 4.15 1.81 -27.99
CA PRO A 382 4.47 2.76 -26.93
C PRO A 382 4.94 4.13 -27.46
N SER A 383 5.43 4.20 -28.71
CA SER A 383 5.85 5.47 -29.30
C SER A 383 4.67 6.41 -29.63
N SER A 384 3.46 5.85 -29.69
CA SER A 384 2.23 6.60 -29.95
C SER A 384 1.61 7.23 -28.70
N LEU A 385 2.17 6.97 -27.52
CA LEU A 385 1.62 7.41 -26.24
C LEU A 385 1.70 8.94 -26.10
N ARG A 386 0.59 9.52 -25.65
CA ARG A 386 0.45 10.96 -25.42
C ARG A 386 -0.53 11.20 -24.29
N TYR A 387 -0.21 12.14 -23.42
CA TYR A 387 -1.12 12.57 -22.37
C TYR A 387 -2.08 13.61 -22.92
N ASN A 388 -3.38 13.31 -22.85
CA ASN A 388 -4.43 14.28 -23.11
C ASN A 388 -5.01 14.64 -21.73
N GLY A 389 -4.73 15.87 -21.28
CA GLY A 389 -5.05 16.33 -19.93
C GLY A 389 -6.52 16.20 -19.52
N PHE A 390 -6.79 16.41 -18.24
CA PHE A 390 -8.13 16.33 -17.67
C PHE A 390 -8.53 17.65 -16.98
N ASP A 391 -9.54 18.34 -17.53
CA ASP A 391 -9.97 19.67 -17.07
C ASP A 391 -11.18 19.65 -16.12
N ARG A 392 -11.52 18.50 -15.52
CA ARG A 392 -12.68 18.36 -14.64
C ARG A 392 -12.28 17.92 -13.22
N ALA A 393 -13.19 18.13 -12.27
CA ALA A 393 -13.03 17.56 -10.93
C ALA A 393 -13.08 16.02 -11.02
N LEU A 394 -12.20 15.34 -10.28
CA LEU A 394 -12.17 13.89 -10.26
C LEU A 394 -13.36 13.33 -9.46
N SER A 395 -13.95 12.25 -9.96
CA SER A 395 -14.98 11.49 -9.26
C SER A 395 -14.39 10.82 -8.01
N ASN A 396 -15.18 10.70 -6.94
CA ASN A 396 -14.84 9.90 -5.76
C ASN A 396 -15.88 8.77 -5.64
N PRO A 397 -15.47 7.48 -5.66
CA PRO A 397 -14.09 6.96 -5.67
C PRO A 397 -13.38 7.11 -7.02
N LEU A 398 -12.04 7.19 -6.96
CA LEU A 398 -11.14 7.36 -8.11
C LEU A 398 -10.93 6.06 -8.92
N TRP A 399 -11.29 4.91 -8.35
CA TRP A 399 -10.91 3.57 -8.85
C TRP A 399 -12.06 2.82 -9.55
N THR A 400 -13.04 3.54 -10.09
CA THR A 400 -14.21 2.94 -10.75
C THR A 400 -14.20 3.22 -12.25
N LEU A 401 -14.72 2.28 -13.05
CA LEU A 401 -14.92 2.47 -14.48
C LEU A 401 -15.70 3.77 -14.76
N GLY A 402 -15.11 4.70 -15.51
CA GLY A 402 -15.69 6.02 -15.78
C GLY A 402 -15.35 7.12 -14.75
N ALA A 403 -14.63 6.79 -13.68
CA ALA A 403 -13.93 7.76 -12.85
C ALA A 403 -12.58 8.12 -13.52
N PRO A 404 -12.18 9.40 -13.53
CA PRO A 404 -10.90 9.81 -14.08
C PRO A 404 -9.73 9.27 -13.25
N HIS A 405 -8.73 8.74 -13.94
CA HIS A 405 -7.46 8.34 -13.34
C HIS A 405 -6.73 9.56 -12.75
N VAL A 406 -6.05 9.32 -11.65
CA VAL A 406 -5.65 10.27 -10.61
C VAL A 406 -4.99 11.58 -11.11
N HIS A 407 -5.39 12.69 -10.49
CA HIS A 407 -4.58 13.88 -10.27
C HIS A 407 -4.75 14.29 -8.80
N HIS A 408 -3.77 14.01 -7.93
CA HIS A 408 -3.80 14.49 -6.55
C HIS A 408 -3.38 15.97 -6.52
N GLY A 409 -4.27 16.85 -6.99
CA GLY A 409 -4.15 18.29 -6.90
C GLY A 409 -5.52 18.91 -6.65
N LYS A 410 -5.64 19.70 -5.59
CA LYS A 410 -6.86 20.46 -5.31
C LYS A 410 -7.09 21.42 -6.49
N SER A 411 -8.25 21.32 -7.13
CA SER A 411 -8.69 22.23 -8.20
C SER A 411 -8.48 23.70 -7.80
N LEU A 412 -7.68 24.43 -8.59
CA LEU A 412 -7.81 25.87 -8.73
C LEU A 412 -8.66 26.12 -9.98
N ARG A 413 -9.88 26.63 -9.78
CA ARG A 413 -10.71 27.13 -10.87
C ARG A 413 -10.05 28.36 -11.49
N GLY A 414 -9.81 28.32 -12.80
CA GLY A 414 -9.62 29.50 -13.66
C GLY A 414 -10.76 29.56 -14.68
N PRO A 415 -11.22 30.76 -15.11
CA PRO A 415 -12.40 30.90 -15.94
C PRO A 415 -12.00 30.70 -17.41
N THR A 416 -12.55 29.68 -18.06
CA THR A 416 -13.10 29.74 -19.43
C THR A 416 -13.47 28.32 -19.87
N GLY A 417 -14.73 28.13 -20.21
CA GLY A 417 -15.23 26.88 -20.75
C GLY A 417 -14.85 26.72 -22.21
N ALA A 418 -14.40 25.53 -22.57
CA ALA A 418 -14.62 24.96 -23.89
C ALA A 418 -14.58 23.43 -23.77
N GLU A 419 -15.66 22.77 -24.17
CA GLU A 419 -15.74 21.33 -24.32
C GLU A 419 -14.84 20.83 -25.48
N ARG A 420 -14.26 19.64 -25.35
CA ARG A 420 -14.26 18.60 -26.41
C ARG A 420 -13.73 17.24 -25.90
N ARG A 421 -14.47 16.18 -26.27
CA ARG A 421 -14.17 14.74 -26.16
C ARG A 421 -12.95 14.38 -27.06
N ILE A 422 -12.20 13.30 -26.85
CA ILE A 422 -12.56 11.85 -26.77
C ILE A 422 -11.70 11.16 -25.72
#